data_AF-A0A2T2U2S7-F1
#
_entry.id   AF-A0A2T2U2S7-F1
#
_cell.length_a   1.000
_cell.length_b   1.000
_cell.length_c   1.000
_cell.angle_alpha   90.00
_cell.angle_beta   90.00
_cell.angle_gamma   90.00
#
_symmetry.space_group_name_H-M   'P 1'
#
loop_
_entity.id
_entity.type
_entity.pdbx_description
1 polymer ?
#
loop_
_entity_poly.entity_id
_entity_poly.type
_entity_poly.pdbx_seq_one_letter_code
_entity_poly.pdbx_strand_id
1 'polypeptide(L)'
;EVAIDPEAHLLELPKEELPEDWQAWPWPESTQELGSYWHAENASLALEVPSAVVPRQSNYLLNAAHPDFEEAKVQGPEDFAIDARLTGKGGT
;
A
#
# COMPACT_ATOMS: atom_id res chain seq x y z
N GLU A 1 18.86 10.95 4.53
CA GLU A 1 17.52 10.36 4.45
C GLU A 1 17.06 10.53 3.01
N VAL A 2 16.65 9.47 2.33
CA VAL A 2 16.07 9.63 0.99
C VAL A 2 14.61 9.26 1.17
N ALA A 3 13.79 10.30 1.21
CA ALA A 3 12.35 10.18 1.26
C ALA A 3 11.86 9.85 -0.13
N ILE A 4 10.81 9.03 -0.24
CA ILE A 4 10.07 8.89 -1.49
C ILE A 4 9.52 10.27 -1.83
N ASP A 5 10.07 10.89 -2.87
CA ASP A 5 9.53 12.13 -3.45
C ASP A 5 8.15 11.86 -4.07
N PRO A 6 7.06 12.41 -3.52
CA PRO A 6 5.72 12.18 -4.05
C PRO A 6 5.56 12.62 -5.51
N GLU A 7 6.26 13.67 -5.96
CA GLU A 7 6.10 14.16 -7.33
C GLU A 7 6.77 13.25 -8.36
N ALA A 8 7.86 12.58 -7.97
CA ALA A 8 8.66 11.74 -8.87
C ALA A 8 8.32 10.25 -8.79
N HIS A 9 7.88 9.78 -7.62
CA HIS A 9 7.82 8.34 -7.33
C HIS A 9 6.41 7.80 -7.11
N LEU A 10 5.43 8.66 -6.86
CA LEU A 10 4.09 8.25 -6.50
C LEU A 10 3.15 8.34 -7.70
N LEU A 11 2.49 7.22 -8.00
CA LEU A 11 1.30 7.22 -8.82
C LEU A 11 0.08 7.17 -7.90
N GLU A 12 -0.84 8.12 -8.07
CA GLU A 12 -2.12 8.11 -7.35
C GLU A 12 -3.16 7.37 -8.20
N LEU A 13 -3.80 6.35 -7.62
CA LEU A 13 -4.94 5.69 -8.26
C LEU A 13 -6.25 6.28 -7.71
N PRO A 14 -6.88 7.20 -8.44
CA PRO A 14 -8.12 7.81 -7.99
C PRO A 14 -9.23 6.77 -7.93
N LYS A 15 -10.21 6.99 -7.04
CA LYS A 15 -11.29 6.02 -6.80
C LYS A 15 -12.11 5.76 -8.06
N GLU A 16 -12.21 6.76 -8.93
CA GLU A 16 -12.94 6.72 -10.19
C GLU A 16 -12.30 5.78 -11.22
N GLU A 17 -11.02 5.47 -11.07
CA GLU A 17 -10.28 4.52 -11.94
C GLU A 17 -10.28 3.09 -11.40
N LEU A 18 -10.83 2.87 -10.21
CA LEU A 18 -10.94 1.53 -9.65
C LEU A 18 -12.09 0.73 -10.30
N PRO A 19 -11.91 -0.60 -10.42
CA PRO A 19 -13.00 -1.50 -10.81
C PRO A 19 -14.23 -1.32 -9.92
N GLU A 20 -15.44 -1.47 -10.47
CA GLU A 20 -16.69 -1.27 -9.69
C GLU A 20 -16.78 -2.15 -8.44
N ASP A 21 -16.14 -3.33 -8.47
CA ASP A 21 -16.12 -4.31 -7.40
C ASP A 21 -14.94 -4.15 -6.42
N TRP A 22 -14.13 -3.09 -6.52
CA TRP A 22 -12.85 -2.98 -5.79
C TRP A 22 -12.97 -3.09 -4.25
N GLN A 23 -14.12 -2.74 -3.67
CA GLN A 23 -14.39 -2.85 -2.22
C GLN A 23 -15.07 -4.17 -1.83
N ALA A 24 -15.27 -5.11 -2.75
CA ALA A 24 -15.99 -6.34 -2.49
C ALA A 24 -15.22 -7.28 -1.55
N TRP A 25 -15.97 -8.10 -0.83
CA TRP A 25 -15.46 -9.23 -0.05
C TRP A 25 -16.13 -10.53 -0.53
N PRO A 26 -15.37 -11.60 -0.84
CA PRO A 26 -13.91 -11.71 -0.83
C PRO A 26 -13.21 -10.74 -1.80
N TRP A 27 -11.92 -10.49 -1.58
CA TRP A 27 -11.14 -9.55 -2.39
C TRP A 27 -11.18 -9.97 -3.88
N PRO A 28 -11.54 -9.05 -4.80
CA PRO A 28 -11.82 -9.40 -6.17
C PRO A 28 -10.53 -9.63 -6.98
N GLU A 29 -10.63 -10.43 -8.04
CA GLU A 29 -9.57 -10.65 -9.01
C GLU A 29 -9.21 -9.36 -9.77
N SER A 30 -10.19 -8.50 -10.03
CA SER A 30 -10.02 -7.21 -10.72
C SER A 30 -8.94 -6.32 -10.08
N THR A 31 -8.92 -6.22 -8.75
CA THR A 31 -7.89 -5.45 -8.02
C THR A 31 -6.52 -6.11 -8.06
N GLN A 32 -6.45 -7.43 -8.13
CA GLN A 32 -5.20 -8.17 -8.27
C GLN A 32 -4.60 -8.00 -9.67
N GLU A 33 -5.44 -8.04 -10.72
CA GLU A 33 -5.02 -7.79 -12.10
C GLU A 33 -4.52 -6.36 -12.28
N LEU A 34 -5.23 -5.37 -11.74
CA LEU A 34 -4.81 -3.98 -11.76
C LEU A 34 -3.44 -3.79 -11.09
N GLY A 35 -3.26 -4.35 -9.88
CA GLY A 35 -1.97 -4.28 -9.19
C GLY A 35 -0.85 -5.02 -9.92
N SER A 36 -1.17 -6.16 -10.54
CA SER A 36 -0.21 -6.95 -11.33
C SER A 36 0.23 -6.19 -12.58
N TYR A 37 -0.69 -5.52 -13.27
CA TYR A 37 -0.39 -4.69 -14.43
C TYR A 37 0.52 -3.52 -14.05
N TRP A 38 0.16 -2.76 -13.00
CA TRP A 38 0.99 -1.67 -12.48
C TRP A 38 2.42 -2.13 -12.14
N HIS A 39 2.55 -3.28 -11.48
CA HIS A 39 3.84 -3.84 -11.10
C HIS A 39 4.67 -4.28 -12.32
N ALA A 40 4.04 -4.99 -13.27
CA ALA A 40 4.72 -5.50 -14.47
C ALA A 40 5.25 -4.39 -15.37
N GLU A 41 4.51 -3.28 -15.48
CA GLU A 41 4.92 -2.12 -16.27
C GLU A 41 6.00 -1.27 -15.59
N ASN A 42 6.36 -1.55 -14.32
CA ASN A 42 7.21 -0.68 -13.50
C ASN A 42 6.74 0.78 -13.55
N ALA A 43 5.42 1.01 -13.48
CA ALA A 43 4.83 2.31 -13.78
C ALA A 43 5.22 3.42 -12.79
N SER A 44 5.55 3.06 -11.54
CA SER A 44 6.07 3.96 -10.52
C SER A 44 6.76 3.17 -9.41
N LEU A 45 7.52 3.85 -8.55
CA LEU A 45 8.10 3.26 -7.34
C LEU A 45 7.03 2.94 -6.29
N ALA A 46 6.05 3.82 -6.14
CA ALA A 46 4.94 3.66 -5.20
C ALA A 46 3.58 3.89 -5.90
N LEU A 47 2.57 3.14 -5.46
CA LEU A 47 1.17 3.34 -5.84
C LEU A 47 0.35 3.68 -4.61
N GLU A 48 -0.33 4.82 -4.62
CA GLU A 48 -1.36 5.14 -3.65
C GLU A 48 -2.68 4.50 -4.09
N VAL A 49 -3.28 3.69 -3.21
CA VAL A 49 -4.60 3.09 -3.42
C VAL A 49 -5.50 3.40 -2.24
N PRO A 50 -6.82 3.61 -2.44
CA PRO A 50 -7.71 3.85 -1.31
C PRO A 50 -7.86 2.59 -0.45
N SER A 51 -7.99 2.80 0.85
CA SER A 51 -8.27 1.71 1.79
C SER A 51 -9.71 1.20 1.63
N ALA A 52 -9.85 -0.09 1.37
CA ALA A 52 -11.16 -0.75 1.29
C ALA A 52 -11.92 -0.75 2.63
N VAL A 53 -11.20 -0.63 3.76
CA VAL A 53 -11.78 -0.65 5.11
C VAL A 53 -12.07 0.76 5.62
N VAL A 54 -11.18 1.71 5.36
CA VAL A 54 -11.30 3.10 5.86
C VAL A 54 -11.34 4.06 4.67
N PRO A 55 -12.52 4.43 4.16
CA PRO A 55 -12.66 5.14 2.87
C PRO A 55 -12.00 6.52 2.75
N ARG A 56 -11.46 7.06 3.85
CA ARG A 56 -10.74 8.35 3.90
C ARG A 56 -9.23 8.19 4.09
N GLN A 57 -8.73 6.97 4.00
CA GLN A 57 -7.32 6.65 4.12
C GLN A 57 -6.86 5.93 2.87
N SER A 58 -5.55 5.98 2.65
CA SER A 58 -4.87 5.29 1.56
C SER A 58 -3.89 4.27 2.11
N ASN A 59 -3.68 3.21 1.34
CA ASN A 59 -2.56 2.31 1.49
C ASN A 59 -1.57 2.59 0.37
N TYR A 60 -0.30 2.26 0.62
CA TYR A 60 0.77 2.42 -0.37
C TYR A 60 1.35 1.07 -0.72
N LEU A 61 1.43 0.78 -2.01
CA LEU A 61 2.16 -0.37 -2.54
C LEU A 61 3.55 0.12 -2.98
N LEU A 62 4.59 -0.61 -2.62
CA LEU A 62 5.96 -0.34 -3.05
C LEU A 62 6.39 -1.38 -4.08
N ASN A 63 6.94 -0.93 -5.20
CA ASN A 63 7.47 -1.80 -6.24
C ASN A 63 8.97 -2.05 -6.02
N ALA A 64 9.29 -3.21 -5.44
CA ALA A 64 10.68 -3.62 -5.21
C ALA A 64 11.50 -3.88 -6.49
N ALA A 65 10.84 -4.02 -7.64
CA ALA A 65 11.49 -4.21 -8.93
C ALA A 65 11.74 -2.89 -9.69
N HIS A 66 11.24 -1.76 -9.18
CA HIS A 66 11.44 -0.45 -9.80
C HIS A 66 12.91 0.00 -9.66
N PRO A 67 13.54 0.61 -10.68
CA PRO A 67 14.94 1.05 -10.61
C PRO A 67 15.24 1.96 -9.41
N ASP A 68 14.33 2.89 -9.12
CA ASP A 68 14.50 3.85 -8.01
C ASP A 68 14.29 3.22 -6.62
N PHE A 69 13.93 1.93 -6.54
CA PHE A 69 13.76 1.25 -5.25
C PHE A 69 15.07 1.17 -4.47
N GLU A 70 16.23 1.17 -5.13
CA GLU A 70 17.53 1.22 -4.47
C GLU A 70 17.76 2.53 -3.68
N GLU A 71 17.03 3.60 -4.04
CA GLU A 71 17.10 4.88 -3.35
C GLU A 71 16.19 4.90 -2.10
N ALA A 72 15.22 3.99 -2.01
CA ALA A 72 14.28 3.93 -0.90
C ALA A 72 15.00 3.53 0.41
N LYS A 73 14.83 4.35 1.45
CA LYS A 73 15.42 4.10 2.77
C LYS A 73 14.35 3.81 3.79
N VAL A 74 14.45 2.64 4.42
CA VAL A 74 13.63 2.26 5.57
C VAL A 74 14.29 2.84 6.82
N GLN A 75 13.56 3.69 7.56
CA GLN A 75 13.97 4.03 8.91
C GLN A 75 13.88 2.78 9.80
N GLY A 76 14.80 2.64 10.76
CA GLY A 76 14.86 1.47 11.62
C GLY A 76 13.55 1.21 12.38
N PRO A 77 13.39 0.02 12.96
CA PRO A 77 12.19 -0.30 13.72
C PRO A 77 11.97 0.70 14.86
N GLU A 78 10.73 1.14 15.03
CA GLU A 78 10.32 1.95 16.17
C GLU A 78 9.67 1.05 17.23
N ASP A 79 9.91 1.37 18.51
CA ASP A 79 9.25 0.68 19.61
C ASP A 79 7.74 0.96 19.58
N PHE A 80 6.94 -0.06 19.30
CA PHE A 80 5.48 0.02 19.30
C PHE A 80 4.90 -0.74 20.50
N ALA A 81 4.26 0.00 21.42
CA ALA A 81 3.57 -0.58 22.56
C ALA A 81 2.22 -1.17 22.13
N ILE A 82 2.20 -2.48 21.89
CA ILE A 82 0.96 -3.20 21.55
C ILE A 82 0.01 -3.18 22.75
N ASP A 83 -1.24 -2.79 22.53
CA ASP A 83 -2.31 -2.84 23.54
C ASP A 83 -2.45 -4.28 24.08
N ALA A 84 -2.50 -4.42 25.40
CA ALA A 84 -2.55 -5.72 26.07
C ALA A 84 -3.70 -6.61 25.58
N ARG A 85 -4.84 -6.03 25.16
CA ARG A 85 -6.00 -6.76 24.64
C ARG A 85 -5.72 -7.48 23.32
N LEU A 86 -4.74 -7.01 22.55
CA LEU A 86 -4.35 -7.62 21.27
C LEU A 86 -3.37 -8.79 21.45
N THR A 87 -2.81 -8.98 22.65
CA THR A 87 -1.78 -10.00 22.93
C THR A 87 -2.32 -11.31 23.52
N GLY A 88 -3.64 -11.42 23.69
CA GLY A 88 -4.30 -12.63 24.21
C GLY A 88 -3.97 -12.98 25.68
N LYS A 89 -3.14 -12.19 26.38
CA LYS A 89 -2.78 -12.40 27.80
C LYS A 89 -3.78 -11.79 28.78
N GLY A 90 -5.05 -11.73 28.41
CA GLY A 90 -6.14 -11.20 29.24
C GLY A 90 -7.30 -12.20 29.30
N GLY A 91 -7.19 -13.18 30.18
CA GLY A 91 -8.22 -14.19 30.42
C GLY A 91 -7.72 -15.28 31.36
N THR A 92 -7.72 -14.99 32.67
CA THR A 92 -7.92 -16.03 33.70
C THR A 92 -9.36 -16.48 33.69
#